data_AF-A0A1T3NHZ2-F1
#
_entry.id   AF-A0A1T3NHZ2-F1
#
_cell.length_a   1.000
_cell.length_b   1.000
_cell.length_c   1.000
_cell.angle_alpha   90.00
_cell.angle_beta   90.00
_cell.angle_gamma   90.00
#
_symmetry.space_group_name_H-M   'P 1'
#
loop_
_entity.id
_entity.type
_entity.pdbx_description
1 polymer ?
#
loop_
_entity_poly.entity_id
_entity_poly.type
_entity_poly.pdbx_seq_one_letter_code
_entity_poly.pdbx_strand_id
1 'polypeptide(L)'
;MTDVQTNTPVREGGPDSAVDRVADFYGAYIDAIDDGTDDLGSQLRAHYLTEDLHQRLAAWEEANNADGVLRARDVPTRWEVRYHDSGAGHLFTTVTLTWGTGPDAGHTRLAVQSDLSTKLISDIEDGGA
;
A
#
# COMPACT_ATOMS: atom_id res chain seq x y z
N MET A 1 4.63 33.26 -29.13
CA MET A 1 5.28 32.26 -28.27
C MET A 1 4.27 31.87 -27.20
N THR A 2 3.59 30.76 -27.41
CA THR A 2 2.72 30.13 -26.40
C THR A 2 3.63 29.27 -25.53
N ASP A 3 3.68 29.59 -24.24
CA ASP A 3 4.37 28.79 -23.23
C ASP A 3 3.62 27.46 -23.09
N VAL A 4 4.24 26.37 -23.52
CA VAL A 4 3.76 25.03 -23.23
C VAL A 4 4.18 24.76 -21.80
N GLN A 5 3.31 25.03 -20.85
CA GLN A 5 3.50 24.58 -19.48
C GLN A 5 3.54 23.05 -19.51
N THR A 6 4.75 22.49 -19.57
CA THR A 6 4.97 21.08 -19.28
C THR A 6 4.58 20.89 -17.83
N ASN A 7 3.39 20.33 -17.60
CA ASN A 7 2.91 20.02 -16.26
C ASN A 7 3.74 18.85 -15.73
N THR A 8 4.92 19.16 -15.19
CA THR A 8 5.82 18.18 -14.59
C THR A 8 5.10 17.53 -13.41
N PRO A 9 5.08 16.19 -13.32
CA PRO A 9 4.46 15.53 -12.17
C PRO A 9 5.25 15.91 -10.91
N VAL A 10 4.60 16.70 -10.05
CA VAL A 10 5.07 16.96 -8.69
C VAL A 10 4.37 15.97 -7.77
N ARG A 11 5.14 15.21 -6.98
CA ARG A 11 4.63 14.41 -5.87
C ARG A 11 5.07 15.08 -4.58
N GLU A 12 4.12 15.37 -3.71
CA GLU A 12 4.35 15.91 -2.37
C GLU A 12 3.83 14.94 -1.33
N GLY A 13 4.39 15.01 -0.13
CA GLY A 13 3.99 14.19 1.00
C GLY A 13 4.63 14.70 2.29
N GLY A 14 4.13 14.24 3.42
CA GLY A 14 4.62 14.62 4.74
C GLY A 14 4.64 13.46 5.74
N PRO A 15 5.66 13.37 6.61
CA PRO A 15 5.76 12.29 7.60
C PRO A 15 4.65 12.30 8.66
N ASP A 16 3.88 13.39 8.73
CA ASP A 16 2.72 13.53 9.61
C ASP A 16 1.39 13.08 8.99
N SER A 17 1.37 12.86 7.67
CA SER A 17 0.19 12.36 6.96
C SER A 17 0.18 10.84 6.98
N ALA A 18 -0.82 10.25 7.63
CA ALA A 18 -1.00 8.80 7.61
C ALA A 18 -1.37 8.29 6.20
N VAL A 19 -2.02 9.11 5.35
CA VAL A 19 -2.26 8.75 3.94
C VAL A 19 -0.94 8.65 3.17
N ASP A 20 -0.02 9.60 3.39
CA ASP A 20 1.27 9.60 2.71
C ASP A 20 2.14 8.44 3.21
N ARG A 21 2.09 8.11 4.51
CA ARG A 21 2.79 6.92 5.03
C ARG A 21 2.28 5.62 4.42
N VAL A 22 0.99 5.49 4.12
CA VAL A 22 0.46 4.33 3.39
C VAL A 22 1.01 4.32 1.95
N ALA A 23 1.03 5.47 1.27
CA ALA A 23 1.60 5.58 -0.07
C ALA A 23 3.10 5.27 -0.11
N ASP A 24 3.88 5.78 0.84
CA ASP A 24 5.31 5.53 0.99
C ASP A 24 5.58 4.04 1.24
N PHE A 25 4.77 3.40 2.11
CA PHE A 25 4.87 1.98 2.37
C PHE A 25 4.61 1.16 1.11
N TYR A 26 3.47 1.32 0.45
CA TYR A 26 3.14 0.52 -0.73
C TYR A 26 4.10 0.77 -1.88
N GLY A 27 4.56 2.01 -2.07
CA GLY A 27 5.60 2.34 -3.05
C GLY A 27 6.90 1.57 -2.80
N ALA A 28 7.50 1.77 -1.63
CA ALA A 28 8.77 1.14 -1.30
C ALA A 28 8.66 -0.39 -1.20
N TYR A 29 7.53 -0.90 -0.71
CA TYR A 29 7.30 -2.34 -0.55
C TYR A 29 7.17 -3.03 -1.91
N ILE A 30 6.38 -2.48 -2.83
CA ILE A 30 6.25 -3.04 -4.18
C ILE A 30 7.59 -2.99 -4.91
N ASP A 31 8.34 -1.89 -4.83
CA ASP A 31 9.68 -1.79 -5.42
C ASP A 31 10.62 -2.88 -4.84
N ALA A 32 10.60 -3.09 -3.52
CA ALA A 32 11.44 -4.10 -2.87
C ALA A 32 11.14 -5.53 -3.32
N ILE A 33 9.84 -5.85 -3.51
CA ILE A 33 9.42 -7.18 -3.97
C ILE A 33 9.72 -7.36 -5.47
N ASP A 34 9.50 -6.34 -6.30
CA ASP A 34 9.80 -6.37 -7.75
C ASP A 34 11.31 -6.54 -8.00
N ASP A 35 12.14 -5.79 -7.27
CA ASP A 35 13.60 -5.87 -7.36
C ASP A 35 14.16 -7.17 -6.77
N GLY A 36 13.36 -7.93 -6.00
CA GLY A 36 13.81 -9.13 -5.28
C GLY A 36 14.82 -8.81 -4.18
N THR A 37 14.68 -7.67 -3.49
CA THR A 37 15.59 -7.27 -2.42
C THR A 37 15.20 -7.97 -1.11
N ASP A 38 15.93 -9.05 -0.80
CA ASP A 38 15.64 -10.01 0.28
C ASP A 38 15.06 -9.38 1.56
N ASP A 39 15.88 -8.66 2.34
CA ASP A 39 15.48 -8.24 3.69
C ASP A 39 14.66 -6.94 3.72
N LEU A 40 14.58 -6.21 2.60
CA LEU A 40 13.98 -4.87 2.59
C LEU A 40 12.46 -4.96 2.79
N GLY A 41 11.79 -5.93 2.17
CA GLY A 41 10.35 -6.15 2.35
C GLY A 41 9.97 -6.39 3.82
N SER A 42 10.73 -7.24 4.52
CA SER A 42 10.51 -7.50 5.95
C SER A 42 10.79 -6.28 6.83
N GLN A 43 11.83 -5.50 6.52
CA GLN A 43 12.15 -4.27 7.26
C GLN A 43 11.07 -3.19 7.08
N LEU A 44 10.53 -3.04 5.86
CA LEU A 44 9.43 -2.12 5.58
C LEU A 44 8.17 -2.53 6.34
N ARG A 45 7.83 -3.83 6.35
CA ARG A 45 6.73 -4.36 7.15
C ARG A 45 6.89 -4.04 8.63
N ALA A 46 8.08 -4.27 9.20
CA ALA A 46 8.36 -3.95 10.60
C ALA A 46 8.32 -2.44 10.91
N HIS A 47 8.56 -1.57 9.92
CA HIS A 47 8.54 -0.12 10.10
C HIS A 47 7.14 0.50 9.98
N TYR A 48 6.31 -0.02 9.08
CA TYR A 48 5.04 0.60 8.71
C TYR A 48 3.80 -0.10 9.28
N LEU A 49 3.90 -1.38 9.65
CA LEU A 49 2.79 -2.16 10.17
C LEU A 49 2.83 -2.25 11.68
N THR A 50 1.67 -2.49 12.31
CA THR A 50 1.64 -2.94 13.70
C THR A 50 2.12 -4.39 13.82
N GLU A 51 2.67 -4.74 14.97
CA GLU A 51 3.11 -6.12 15.27
C GLU A 51 1.93 -7.12 15.16
N ASP A 52 0.75 -6.73 15.64
CA ASP A 52 -0.46 -7.56 15.55
C ASP A 52 -0.85 -7.82 14.09
N LEU A 53 -0.75 -6.83 13.22
CA LEU A 53 -0.99 -7.02 11.78
C LEU A 53 0.08 -7.93 11.16
N HIS A 54 1.35 -7.75 11.52
CA HIS A 54 2.44 -8.59 11.03
C HIS A 54 2.17 -10.09 11.29
N GLN A 55 1.72 -10.43 12.50
CA GLN A 55 1.37 -11.80 12.88
C GLN A 55 0.15 -12.34 12.10
N ARG A 56 -0.88 -11.52 11.92
CA ARG A 56 -2.07 -11.90 11.14
C ARG A 56 -1.75 -12.11 9.67
N LEU A 57 -0.86 -11.30 9.10
CA LEU A 57 -0.37 -11.49 7.74
C LEU A 57 0.39 -12.80 7.62
N ALA A 58 1.36 -13.08 8.51
CA ALA A 58 2.11 -14.33 8.47
C ALA A 58 1.20 -15.58 8.50
N ALA A 59 0.18 -15.58 9.37
CA ALA A 59 -0.79 -16.67 9.44
C ALA A 59 -1.63 -16.80 8.15
N TRP A 60 -2.01 -15.68 7.54
CA TRP A 60 -2.73 -15.70 6.27
C TRP A 60 -1.85 -16.17 5.11
N GLU A 61 -0.59 -15.73 5.07
CA GLU A 61 0.39 -16.09 4.04
C GLU A 61 0.68 -17.58 4.05
N GLU A 62 0.84 -18.18 5.23
CA GLU A 62 1.00 -19.63 5.40
C GLU A 62 -0.21 -20.40 4.84
N ALA A 63 -1.42 -19.89 5.08
CA ALA A 63 -2.64 -20.55 4.63
C ALA A 63 -2.93 -20.40 3.13
N ASN A 64 -2.49 -19.29 2.51
CA ASN A 64 -2.87 -18.94 1.12
C ASN A 64 -1.72 -19.09 0.11
N ASN A 65 -0.48 -19.18 0.60
CA ASN A 65 0.74 -19.21 -0.20
C ASN A 65 0.75 -18.04 -1.21
N ALA A 66 0.56 -16.83 -0.68
CA ALA A 66 0.48 -15.56 -1.37
C ALA A 66 1.01 -14.46 -0.43
N ASP A 67 1.41 -13.31 -0.95
CA ASP A 67 1.79 -12.15 -0.17
C ASP A 67 0.54 -11.54 0.49
N GLY A 68 0.54 -11.39 1.81
CA GLY A 68 -0.60 -10.92 2.58
C GLY A 68 -0.85 -9.42 2.48
N VAL A 69 0.18 -8.61 2.21
CA VAL A 69 0.04 -7.16 2.01
C VAL A 69 -0.59 -6.89 0.65
N LEU A 70 -0.20 -7.67 -0.37
CA LEU A 70 -0.71 -7.55 -1.73
C LEU A 70 -2.00 -8.35 -1.97
N ARG A 71 -2.31 -9.29 -1.06
CA ARG A 71 -3.37 -10.31 -1.21
C ARG A 71 -3.25 -11.10 -2.52
N ALA A 72 -2.03 -11.32 -2.99
CA ALA A 72 -1.74 -11.87 -4.31
C ALA A 72 -0.41 -12.63 -4.35
N ARG A 73 -0.21 -13.46 -5.38
CA ARG A 73 1.06 -14.17 -5.62
C ARG A 73 2.03 -13.40 -6.51
N ASP A 74 1.49 -12.50 -7.31
CA ASP A 74 2.26 -11.70 -8.26
C ASP A 74 2.48 -10.28 -7.70
N VAL A 75 3.35 -9.53 -8.37
CA VAL A 75 3.66 -8.13 -8.04
C VAL A 75 2.81 -7.19 -8.92
N PRO A 76 2.17 -6.16 -8.36
CA PRO A 76 1.37 -5.22 -9.15
C PRO A 76 2.28 -4.30 -9.96
N THR A 77 1.84 -3.95 -11.17
CA THR A 77 2.56 -3.03 -12.07
C THR A 77 2.34 -1.57 -11.70
N ARG A 78 1.28 -1.28 -10.95
CA ARG A 78 0.94 0.06 -10.48
C ARG A 78 0.11 -0.01 -9.21
N TRP A 79 0.25 1.01 -8.37
CA TRP A 79 -0.57 1.22 -7.19
C TRP A 79 -1.12 2.64 -7.14
N GLU A 80 -2.19 2.83 -6.39
CA GLU A 80 -2.80 4.12 -6.07
C GLU A 80 -3.37 4.07 -4.65
N VAL A 81 -3.16 5.13 -3.87
CA VAL A 81 -3.74 5.27 -2.53
C VAL A 81 -4.75 6.41 -2.53
N ARG A 82 -5.93 6.17 -1.99
CA ARG A 82 -6.97 7.18 -1.80
C ARG A 82 -7.37 7.26 -0.34
N TYR A 83 -7.46 8.47 0.19
CA TYR A 83 -8.19 8.73 1.43
C TYR A 83 -9.65 8.29 1.25
N HIS A 84 -10.18 7.57 2.23
CA HIS A 84 -11.59 7.21 2.26
C HIS A 84 -12.32 7.94 3.40
N ASP A 85 -11.94 7.67 4.64
CA ASP A 85 -12.56 8.26 5.83
C ASP A 85 -11.59 8.26 7.02
N SER A 86 -11.97 8.91 8.13
CA SER A 86 -11.28 8.84 9.40
C SER A 86 -12.24 8.96 10.58
N GLY A 87 -11.98 8.21 11.63
CA GLY A 87 -12.87 8.16 12.79
C GLY A 87 -12.38 7.17 13.85
N ALA A 88 -12.85 7.35 15.10
CA ALA A 88 -12.53 6.48 16.22
C ALA A 88 -11.02 6.23 16.46
N GLY A 89 -10.17 7.21 16.13
CA GLY A 89 -8.71 7.07 16.26
C GLY A 89 -8.02 6.40 15.06
N HIS A 90 -8.76 6.14 13.98
CA HIS A 90 -8.24 5.47 12.78
C HIS A 90 -8.42 6.31 11.52
N LEU A 91 -7.53 6.06 10.57
CA LEU A 91 -7.61 6.50 9.18
C LEU A 91 -7.95 5.30 8.30
N PHE A 92 -8.86 5.48 7.35
CA PHE A 92 -9.23 4.49 6.35
C PHE A 92 -8.80 4.99 4.97
N THR A 93 -8.04 4.16 4.27
CA THR A 93 -7.58 4.40 2.90
C THR A 93 -7.96 3.22 2.01
N THR A 94 -8.11 3.48 0.72
CA THR A 94 -8.25 2.43 -0.28
C THR A 94 -6.98 2.38 -1.11
N VAL A 95 -6.34 1.22 -1.15
CA VAL A 95 -5.19 0.95 -2.01
C VAL A 95 -5.66 0.16 -3.22
N THR A 96 -5.50 0.72 -4.41
CA THR A 96 -5.81 0.03 -5.67
C THR A 96 -4.53 -0.50 -6.28
N LEU A 97 -4.42 -1.81 -6.38
CA LEU A 97 -3.34 -2.52 -7.06
C LEU A 97 -3.77 -2.83 -8.49
N THR A 98 -2.88 -2.61 -9.45
CA THR A 98 -3.10 -2.88 -10.87
C THR A 98 -2.20 -4.02 -11.32
N TRP A 99 -2.77 -4.96 -12.07
CA TRP A 99 -2.11 -6.18 -12.51
C TRP A 99 -2.01 -6.19 -14.03
N GLY A 100 -0.78 -6.25 -14.54
CA GLY A 100 -0.50 -6.20 -15.99
C GLY A 100 -0.49 -4.80 -16.57
N THR A 101 -0.52 -4.70 -17.90
CA THR A 101 -0.40 -3.43 -18.64
C THR A 101 -1.50 -3.29 -19.68
N GLY A 102 -1.95 -2.06 -19.92
CA GLY A 102 -2.93 -1.76 -20.97
C GLY A 102 -4.37 -1.64 -20.44
N PRO A 103 -5.35 -1.52 -21.35
CA PRO A 103 -6.75 -1.22 -21.00
C PRO A 103 -7.46 -2.36 -20.25
N ASP A 104 -6.97 -3.59 -20.37
CA ASP A 104 -7.55 -4.79 -19.74
C ASP A 104 -6.82 -5.20 -18.45
N ALA A 105 -6.01 -4.30 -17.88
CA ALA A 105 -5.30 -4.57 -16.63
C ALA A 105 -6.29 -4.89 -15.50
N GLY A 106 -5.98 -5.92 -14.72
CA GLY A 106 -6.79 -6.30 -13.56
C GLY A 106 -6.60 -5.31 -12.43
N HIS A 107 -7.59 -5.20 -11.54
CA HIS A 107 -7.50 -4.36 -10.35
C HIS A 107 -7.96 -5.09 -9.10
N THR A 108 -7.19 -4.95 -8.02
CA THR A 108 -7.59 -5.34 -6.67
C THR A 108 -7.68 -4.09 -5.81
N ARG A 109 -8.72 -3.97 -4.99
CA ARG A 109 -8.84 -2.91 -4.00
C ARG A 109 -8.64 -3.50 -2.61
N LEU A 110 -7.83 -2.82 -1.81
CA LEU A 110 -7.56 -3.16 -0.43
C LEU A 110 -8.10 -2.04 0.46
N ALA A 111 -8.87 -2.40 1.47
CA ALA A 111 -9.22 -1.50 2.56
C ALA A 111 -8.06 -1.52 3.56
N VAL A 112 -7.43 -0.36 3.77
CA VAL A 112 -6.26 -0.22 4.64
C VAL A 112 -6.59 0.72 5.78
N GLN A 113 -6.45 0.22 7.00
CA GLN A 113 -6.67 0.98 8.23
C GLN A 113 -5.33 1.35 8.85
N SER A 114 -5.19 2.60 9.28
CA SER A 114 -4.05 3.08 10.08
C SER A 114 -4.49 3.63 11.42
N ASP A 115 -3.70 3.42 12.45
CA ASP A 115 -3.87 4.07 13.75
C ASP A 115 -3.36 5.51 13.70
N LEU A 116 -4.18 6.50 14.08
CA LEU A 116 -3.79 7.91 13.98
C LEU A 116 -2.75 8.34 15.02
N SER A 117 -2.62 7.61 16.13
CA SER A 117 -1.68 7.95 17.21
C SER A 117 -0.24 7.56 16.86
N THR A 118 -0.08 6.40 16.22
CA THR A 118 1.21 5.82 15.82
C THR A 118 1.50 6.01 14.34
N LYS A 119 0.45 6.25 13.53
CA LYS A 119 0.46 6.31 12.05
C LYS A 119 0.88 4.99 11.40
N LEU A 120 0.81 3.88 12.14
CA LEU A 120 1.08 2.54 11.62
C LEU A 120 -0.17 1.96 10.98
N ILE A 121 0.04 1.17 9.93
CA ILE A 121 -1.01 0.38 9.31
C ILE A 121 -1.38 -0.74 10.28
N SER A 122 -2.63 -0.73 10.72
CA SER A 122 -3.16 -1.67 11.70
C SER A 122 -4.01 -2.76 11.08
N ASP A 123 -4.53 -2.54 9.85
CA ASP A 123 -5.27 -3.57 9.14
C ASP A 123 -5.22 -3.44 7.62
N ILE A 124 -5.35 -4.59 6.94
CA ILE A 124 -5.43 -4.72 5.48
C ILE A 124 -6.46 -5.80 5.17
N GLU A 125 -7.53 -5.44 4.49
CA GLU A 125 -8.61 -6.35 4.08
C GLU A 125 -8.92 -6.20 2.59
N ASP A 126 -9.52 -7.23 2.00
CA ASP A 126 -10.05 -7.11 0.64
C ASP A 126 -11.16 -6.05 0.63
N GLY A 127 -10.91 -4.95 -0.08
CA GLY A 127 -11.92 -3.94 -0.35
C GLY A 127 -12.86 -4.50 -1.41
N GLY A 128 -14.00 -5.04 -0.98
CA GLY A 128 -15.02 -5.55 -1.89
C GLY A 128 -15.31 -4.60 -3.07
N ALA A 129 -15.67 -5.19 -4.21
CA ALA A 129 -15.90 -4.50 -5.49
C ALA A 129 -16.94 -3.36 -5.40
#